data_AF-A0A920NZ99-F1
#
_entry.id   AF-A0A920NZ99-F1
#
_cell.length_a   1.000
_cell.length_b   1.000
_cell.length_c   1.000
_cell.angle_alpha   90.00
_cell.angle_beta   90.00
_cell.angle_gamma   90.00
#
_symmetry.space_group_name_H-M   'P 1'
#
loop_
_entity.id
_entity.type
_entity.pdbx_description
1 polymer ?
#
loop_
_entity_poly.entity_id
_entity_poly.type
_entity_poly.pdbx_seq_one_letter_code
_entity_poly.pdbx_strand_id
1 'polypeptide(L)'
;MFPKVLNQKFNSINVKVRRIGGGFGGKETQSFLFAAISSIAAKKLNRPVKLRIDRDDDMIMTGKRHQFKFDYEFGVFSEMEK
;
A
#
# COMPACT_ATOMS: atom_id res chain seq x y z
N MET A 1 1.64 13.20 0.19
CA MET A 1 2.50 12.68 1.27
C MET A 1 4.00 12.83 0.95
N PHE A 2 4.49 12.46 -0.24
CA PHE A 2 5.92 12.56 -0.58
C PHE A 2 6.48 14.00 -0.81
N PRO A 3 5.69 15.05 -1.10
CA PRO A 3 6.20 16.42 -0.99
C PRO A 3 6.76 16.76 0.41
N LYS A 4 6.13 16.20 1.47
CA LYS A 4 6.64 16.35 2.84
C LYS A 4 8.00 15.67 3.02
N VAL A 5 8.20 14.50 2.40
CA VAL A 5 9.49 13.77 2.43
C VAL A 5 10.61 14.59 1.80
N LEU A 6 10.31 15.37 0.75
CA LEU A 6 11.29 16.22 0.08
C LEU A 6 11.44 17.63 0.69
N ASN A 7 10.67 17.93 1.74
CA ASN A 7 10.49 19.26 2.32
C ASN A 7 10.09 20.32 1.26
N GLN A 8 9.06 20.02 0.46
CA GLN A 8 8.56 20.88 -0.60
C GLN A 8 7.07 21.19 -0.45
N LYS A 9 6.63 22.30 -1.07
CA LYS A 9 5.22 22.67 -1.15
C LYS A 9 4.45 21.65 -2.00
N PHE A 10 3.20 21.37 -1.64
CA PHE A 10 2.37 20.40 -2.35
C PHE A 10 2.15 20.74 -3.83
N ASN A 11 2.07 22.03 -4.18
CA ASN A 11 1.88 22.49 -5.55
C ASN A 11 3.13 22.39 -6.44
N SER A 12 4.30 22.03 -5.88
CA SER A 12 5.53 21.87 -6.65
C SER A 12 5.63 20.53 -7.39
N ILE A 13 4.68 19.62 -7.16
CA ILE A 13 4.74 18.23 -7.60
C ILE A 13 3.44 17.85 -8.30
N ASN A 14 3.57 17.31 -9.51
CA ASN A 14 2.46 16.76 -10.28
C ASN A 14 2.52 15.24 -10.31
N VAL A 15 1.41 14.58 -9.99
CA VAL A 15 1.26 13.12 -10.05
C VAL A 15 0.36 12.76 -11.24
N LYS A 16 0.80 11.82 -12.08
CA LYS A 16 0.03 11.34 -13.23
C LYS A 16 -0.08 9.83 -13.20
N VAL A 17 -1.30 9.32 -13.29
CA VAL A 17 -1.60 7.88 -13.38
C VAL A 17 -2.59 7.66 -14.51
N ARG A 18 -2.24 6.85 -15.52
CA ARG A 18 -3.15 6.52 -16.64
C ARG A 18 -3.99 5.28 -16.35
N ARG A 19 -3.34 4.20 -15.92
CA ARG A 19 -3.96 2.91 -15.58
C ARG A 19 -3.11 2.17 -14.56
N ILE A 20 -3.74 1.35 -13.73
CA ILE A 20 -3.08 0.49 -12.74
C ILE A 20 -3.40 -0.96 -13.10
N GLY A 21 -2.38 -1.80 -13.26
CA GLY A 21 -2.55 -3.23 -13.48
C GLY A 21 -2.84 -3.98 -12.18
N GLY A 22 -4.09 -3.91 -11.71
CA GLY A 22 -4.55 -4.53 -10.45
C GLY A 22 -4.06 -3.80 -9.19
N GLY A 23 -4.97 -3.53 -8.26
CA GLY A 23 -4.68 -2.81 -7.00
C GLY A 23 -5.11 -3.56 -5.75
N PHE A 24 -6.35 -4.08 -5.73
CA PHE A 24 -6.90 -4.90 -4.64
C PHE A 24 -6.68 -4.32 -3.22
N GLY A 25 -6.68 -2.99 -3.08
CA GLY A 25 -6.38 -2.26 -1.84
C GLY A 25 -4.88 -2.04 -1.56
N GLY A 26 -4.01 -2.94 -1.99
CA GLY A 26 -2.56 -2.89 -1.72
C GLY A 26 -1.80 -1.74 -2.38
N LYS A 27 -2.42 -0.96 -3.28
CA LYS A 27 -1.80 0.20 -3.95
C LYS A 27 -2.35 1.55 -3.50
N GLU A 28 -3.28 1.55 -2.55
CA GLU A 28 -3.92 2.78 -2.05
C GLU A 28 -2.95 3.59 -1.19
N THR A 29 -2.40 2.98 -0.13
CA THR A 29 -1.50 3.66 0.80
C THR A 29 -0.05 3.22 0.61
N GLN A 30 0.18 1.94 0.34
CA GLN A 30 1.49 1.28 0.41
C GLN A 30 2.38 1.69 -0.76
N SER A 31 1.80 2.06 -1.90
CA SER A 31 2.51 2.67 -3.03
C SER A 31 3.32 3.92 -2.65
N PHE A 32 2.94 4.60 -1.55
CA PHE A 32 3.64 5.77 -1.04
C PHE A 32 5.11 5.47 -0.71
N LEU A 33 5.41 4.29 -0.16
CA LEU A 33 6.77 3.91 0.22
C LEU A 33 7.71 3.96 -0.99
N PHE A 34 7.29 3.36 -2.10
CA PHE A 34 8.05 3.35 -3.35
C PHE A 34 8.14 4.73 -4.00
N ALA A 35 7.07 5.54 -3.93
CA ALA A 35 7.09 6.91 -4.40
C ALA A 35 8.08 7.77 -3.59
N ALA A 36 8.14 7.61 -2.27
CA ALA A 36 9.07 8.33 -1.41
C ALA A 36 10.53 7.96 -1.74
N ILE A 37 10.86 6.67 -1.79
CA ILE A 37 12.22 6.18 -2.12
C ILE A 37 12.69 6.72 -3.47
N SER A 38 11.86 6.56 -4.51
CA SER A 38 12.20 7.03 -5.86
C SER A 38 12.36 8.55 -5.92
N SER A 39 11.54 9.30 -5.19
CA SER A 39 11.64 10.76 -5.12
C SER A 39 12.92 11.25 -4.44
N ILE A 40 13.36 10.60 -3.36
CA ILE A 40 14.62 10.92 -2.67
C ILE A 40 15.80 10.59 -3.58
N ALA A 41 15.78 9.43 -4.23
CA ALA A 41 16.82 9.01 -5.16
C ALA A 41 16.94 9.98 -6.35
N ALA A 42 15.82 10.40 -6.93
CA ALA A 42 15.80 11.36 -8.03
C ALA A 42 16.39 12.72 -7.60
N LYS A 43 16.05 13.22 -6.40
CA LYS A 43 16.59 14.47 -5.85
C LYS A 43 18.09 14.37 -5.58
N LYS A 44 18.56 13.25 -5.01
CA LYS A 44 19.98 13.03 -4.68
C LYS A 44 20.85 12.87 -5.93
N LEU A 45 20.35 12.14 -6.93
CA LEU A 45 21.11 11.82 -8.15
C LEU A 45 20.95 12.85 -9.27
N ASN A 46 20.07 13.85 -9.07
CA ASN A 46 19.67 14.86 -10.04
C ASN A 46 19.34 14.28 -11.44
N ARG A 47 18.61 13.16 -11.45
CA ARG A 47 18.23 12.45 -12.68
C ARG A 47 16.87 11.76 -12.51
N PRO A 48 16.13 11.51 -13.60
CA PRO A 48 14.92 10.71 -13.53
C PRO A 48 15.22 9.31 -13.00
N VAL A 49 14.40 8.82 -12.07
CA VAL A 49 14.53 7.50 -11.46
C VAL A 49 13.25 6.70 -11.71
N LYS A 50 13.42 5.44 -12.09
CA LYS A 50 12.34 4.46 -12.24
C LYS A 50 12.58 3.32 -11.27
N LEU A 51 11.60 3.06 -10.41
CA LEU A 51 11.64 1.97 -9.45
C LEU A 51 10.62 0.91 -9.87
N ARG A 52 11.11 -0.31 -10.08
CA ARG A 52 10.29 -1.53 -10.20
C ARG A 52 10.83 -2.50 -9.17
N ILE A 53 9.97 -2.84 -8.22
CA ILE A 53 10.30 -3.74 -7.13
C ILE A 53 10.15 -5.16 -7.66
N ASP A 54 11.04 -6.05 -7.21
CA ASP A 54 10.88 -7.47 -7.49
C ASP A 54 9.68 -8.04 -6.71
N ARG A 55 9.10 -9.13 -7.18
CA ARG A 55 7.88 -9.67 -6.57
C ARG A 55 8.09 -10.03 -5.09
N ASP A 56 9.23 -10.61 -4.76
CA ASP A 56 9.51 -11.08 -3.40
C ASP A 56 9.62 -9.91 -2.43
N ASP A 57 10.33 -8.85 -2.84
CA ASP A 57 10.42 -7.59 -2.10
C ASP A 57 9.04 -6.92 -1.92
N ASP A 58 8.21 -6.89 -2.98
CA ASP A 58 6.86 -6.28 -2.93
C ASP A 58 5.96 -7.03 -1.94
N MET A 59 6.03 -8.36 -1.92
CA MET A 59 5.28 -9.21 -0.99
C MET A 59 5.69 -9.02 0.47
N ILE A 60 6.98 -8.76 0.73
CA ILE A 60 7.49 -8.49 2.07
C ILE A 60 7.12 -7.08 2.51
N MET A 61 7.26 -6.08 1.63
CA MET A 61 7.16 -4.66 1.99
C MET A 61 5.72 -4.15 2.09
N THR A 62 4.83 -4.55 1.18
CA THR A 62 3.47 -3.99 1.10
C THR A 62 2.47 -4.67 2.04
N GLY A 63 2.80 -5.88 2.51
CA GLY A 63 1.94 -6.68 3.37
C GLY A 63 0.68 -7.19 2.66
N LYS A 64 -0.20 -7.83 3.42
CA LYS A 64 -1.45 -8.44 2.94
C LYS A 64 -2.61 -8.05 3.85
N ARG A 65 -3.78 -8.65 3.61
CA ARG A 65 -4.94 -8.54 4.51
C ARG A 65 -4.54 -8.94 5.94
N HIS A 66 -5.07 -8.22 6.92
CA HIS A 66 -4.92 -8.59 8.32
C HIS A 66 -5.40 -10.02 8.57
N GLN A 67 -4.62 -10.77 9.36
CA GLN A 67 -5.04 -12.07 9.84
C GLN A 67 -6.17 -11.88 10.86
N PHE A 68 -7.19 -12.74 10.78
CA PHE A 68 -8.25 -12.79 11.76
C PHE A 68 -8.22 -14.15 12.44
N LYS A 69 -8.39 -14.16 13.75
CA LYS A 69 -8.60 -15.35 14.56
C LYS A 69 -9.84 -15.11 15.40
N PHE A 70 -10.78 -16.04 15.36
CA PHE A 70 -12.00 -16.00 16.15
C PHE A 70 -12.15 -17.32 16.87
N ASP A 71 -12.23 -17.26 18.18
CA ASP A 71 -12.60 -18.38 19.04
C ASP A 71 -14.05 -18.10 19.48
N TYR A 72 -15.00 -18.93 19.05
CA TYR A 72 -16.41 -18.78 19.40
C TYR A 72 -17.05 -20.12 19.76
N GLU A 73 -17.96 -20.08 20.72
CA GLU A 73 -18.81 -21.20 21.12
C GLU A 73 -20.26 -20.76 20.95
N PHE A 74 -21.11 -21.61 20.39
CA PHE A 74 -22.54 -21.32 20.27
C PHE A 74 -23.38 -22.53 20.72
N GLY A 75 -24.42 -22.24 21.49
CA GLY A 75 -25.43 -23.21 21.88
C GLY A 75 -26.74 -22.92 21.15
N VAL A 76 -27.42 -23.97 20.71
CA VAL A 76 -28.75 -23.88 20.08
C VAL A 76 -29.72 -24.69 20.93
N PHE A 77 -30.87 -24.10 21.23
CA PHE A 77 -32.00 -24.85 21.79
C PHE A 77 -32.81 -25.41 20.63
N SER A 78 -33.12 -26.71 20.64
CA SER A 78 -34.23 -27.20 19.83
C SER A 78 -35.53 -26.77 20.50
N GLU A 79 -36.43 -26.14 19.77
CA GLU A 79 -37.83 -26.09 20.18
C GLU A 79 -38.25 -27.53 20.53
N MET A 80 -38.79 -27.71 21.73
CA MET A 80 -39.41 -28.97 22.12
C MET A 80 -40.63 -29.18 21.20
N GLU A 81 -40.59 -30.21 20.36
CA GLU A 81 -41.80 -30.66 19.66
C GLU A 81 -42.81 -31.19 20.69
N LYS A 82 -44.02 -30.62 20.58
CA LYS A 82 -45.33 -30.92 21.21
C LYS A 82 -45.67 -30.20 22.51
#